data_AF-A0AB34YPK0-F1
#
_entry.id   AF-A0AB34YPK0-F1
#
_cell.length_a   1.000
_cell.length_b   1.000
_cell.length_c   1.000
_cell.angle_alpha   90.00
_cell.angle_beta   90.00
_cell.angle_gamma   90.00
#
_symmetry.space_group_name_H-M   'P 1'
#
loop_
_entity.id
_entity.type
_entity.pdbx_description
1 polymer ?
#
loop_
_entity_poly.entity_id
_entity_poly.type
_entity_poly.pdbx_seq_one_letter_code
_entity_poly.pdbx_strand_id
1 'polypeptide(L)'
;MVVLLLVVLPRHAHGNEGSDARGTEEGLTAMMFPRRFQSLSAAMLLTVVFCDGLQARQIDVVAGEGVQAAIDKAEPGDVVRLLKGKHNGAVTIDRAIELIGESGAVLDGLGSGNAITVNAPDAIVRGLEVRGSGDNMPDLNSGIFVAKTATGARVEDNRLIDNLYGIYLHGAANSIASGNEIIGRRGVRMAQTGSGVSVWNAPGAQVVGNVIRYGRDGIYTNASRKNIFRNNVMEDVRFAVHYMYTDDSQVIGNVSRNNSVGFAIMYTNRLKVLDNVSDGDRDHGLLLNYANSSVISGNRVIGRMQPIDRWLDAGVQKAEHGLPTEDKTEALAGETARLGPEKCVFIYNANKNKFTGNSFENCSIGIHFTAGSEGNAMSGNAFIHNRNQVKYVGTRNLDWSVNGRGNYWSDNPAFDLNGDGIADSPYRPNDLIDKVLWTAPQAKILINSPAIETIRWAQTQFPALLPGGVVDSHPLMKPPYPADAAKGKPND
;
A
#
# COMPACT_ATOMS: atom_id res chain seq x y z
N MET A 1 18.01 -19.67 -34.83
CA MET A 1 17.74 -18.26 -35.19
C MET A 1 17.89 -17.44 -33.92
N VAL A 2 19.10 -16.95 -33.67
CA VAL A 2 19.50 -16.24 -32.44
C VAL A 2 20.03 -14.89 -32.91
N VAL A 3 19.35 -13.80 -32.53
CA VAL A 3 19.76 -12.43 -32.89
C VAL A 3 20.50 -11.84 -31.68
N LEU A 4 21.80 -11.68 -31.85
CA LEU A 4 22.73 -11.00 -30.95
C LEU A 4 22.75 -9.52 -31.35
N LEU A 5 22.28 -8.60 -30.49
CA LEU A 5 22.43 -7.16 -30.75
C LEU A 5 23.65 -6.62 -30.00
N LEU A 6 24.67 -6.22 -30.77
CA LEU A 6 25.86 -5.50 -30.31
C LEU A 6 25.50 -4.08 -29.87
N VAL A 7 25.95 -3.72 -28.67
CA VAL A 7 25.97 -2.33 -28.17
C VAL A 7 27.26 -1.68 -28.64
N VAL A 8 27.15 -0.57 -29.39
CA VAL A 8 28.26 0.28 -29.82
C VAL A 8 28.29 1.53 -28.94
N LEU A 9 29.41 1.75 -28.25
CA LEU A 9 29.76 3.00 -27.56
C LEU A 9 30.66 3.86 -28.46
N PRO A 10 30.63 5.19 -28.34
CA PRO A 10 31.78 6.03 -28.71
C PRO A 10 32.46 6.67 -27.49
N ARG A 11 33.79 6.56 -27.43
CA ARG A 11 34.75 7.44 -26.75
C ARG A 11 35.68 8.00 -27.84
N HIS A 12 35.92 9.31 -27.90
CA HIS A 12 37.15 10.05 -27.54
C HIS A 12 37.13 11.38 -28.33
N ALA A 13 37.81 12.49 -28.02
CA ALA A 13 38.61 12.96 -26.89
C ALA A 13 39.00 14.45 -27.12
N HIS A 14 39.41 15.10 -26.03
CA HIS A 14 40.44 16.15 -25.86
C HIS A 14 40.41 17.53 -26.53
N GLY A 15 40.51 18.55 -25.66
CA GLY A 15 41.25 19.80 -25.85
C GLY A 15 41.64 20.41 -24.48
N ASN A 16 42.95 20.43 -24.19
CA ASN A 16 43.68 21.15 -23.11
C ASN A 16 43.48 22.68 -23.21
N GLU A 17 43.78 23.61 -22.28
CA GLU A 17 44.67 23.79 -21.10
C GLU A 17 44.19 25.15 -20.46
N GLY A 18 44.05 25.42 -19.15
CA GLY A 18 45.09 25.73 -18.13
C GLY A 18 46.04 26.87 -18.56
N SER A 19 46.33 27.99 -17.88
CA SER A 19 46.20 28.48 -16.50
C SER A 19 46.81 29.92 -16.42
N ASP A 20 46.54 30.64 -15.30
CA ASP A 20 47.33 31.75 -14.69
C ASP A 20 47.30 33.16 -15.34
N ALA A 21 47.35 34.32 -14.64
CA ALA A 21 47.44 34.71 -13.22
C ALA A 21 47.34 36.26 -13.07
N ARG A 22 47.09 36.74 -11.82
CA ARG A 22 47.44 38.06 -11.20
C ARG A 22 46.78 39.35 -11.76
N GLY A 23 46.16 40.20 -10.93
CA GLY A 23 46.78 41.32 -10.16
C GLY A 23 47.10 42.49 -11.11
N THR A 24 46.57 43.71 -11.03
CA THR A 24 46.61 44.72 -9.96
C THR A 24 45.74 45.94 -10.32
N GLU A 25 45.54 46.80 -9.32
CA GLU A 25 44.83 48.10 -9.32
C GLU A 25 45.38 49.21 -10.24
N GLU A 26 44.56 50.28 -10.27
CA GLU A 26 44.87 51.71 -10.46
C GLU A 26 44.62 52.35 -11.83
N GLY A 27 43.84 53.43 -11.77
CA GLY A 27 43.55 54.32 -12.89
C GLY A 27 42.47 55.36 -12.55
N LEU A 28 42.73 56.23 -11.57
CA LEU A 28 42.02 57.51 -11.41
C LEU A 28 42.02 58.27 -12.74
N THR A 29 40.94 58.98 -13.09
CA THR A 29 40.87 60.45 -13.06
C THR A 29 39.44 60.90 -13.41
N ALA A 30 38.85 61.70 -12.53
CA ALA A 30 37.60 62.41 -12.75
C ALA A 30 37.82 63.70 -13.57
N MET A 31 36.89 64.05 -14.46
CA MET A 31 36.66 65.43 -14.87
C MET A 31 35.17 65.73 -15.04
N MET A 32 34.85 66.97 -14.72
CA MET A 32 33.58 67.54 -14.27
C MET A 32 32.75 68.20 -15.39
N PHE A 33 31.41 68.06 -15.28
CA PHE A 33 30.36 69.11 -15.44
C PHE A 33 29.99 69.68 -16.85
N PRO A 34 28.84 70.39 -17.01
CA PRO A 34 27.54 69.81 -17.42
C PRO A 34 26.88 70.55 -18.62
N ARG A 35 25.86 69.98 -19.28
CA ARG A 35 24.87 70.81 -20.02
C ARG A 35 23.47 70.19 -20.01
N ARG A 36 22.51 70.97 -19.50
CA ARG A 36 21.06 70.77 -19.65
C ARG A 36 20.68 70.81 -21.14
N PHE A 37 19.78 69.93 -21.56
CA PHE A 37 18.96 70.14 -22.75
C PHE A 37 17.51 69.69 -22.51
N GLN A 38 16.63 70.39 -23.20
CA GLN A 38 15.19 70.53 -23.00
C GLN A 38 14.38 69.34 -23.56
N SER A 39 13.22 69.13 -22.93
CA SER A 39 11.94 68.61 -23.43
C SER A 39 11.86 68.00 -24.85
N LEU A 40 11.38 66.76 -24.92
CA LEU A 40 10.47 66.33 -25.98
C LEU A 40 9.41 65.36 -25.41
N SER A 41 8.16 65.80 -25.44
CA SER A 41 6.96 64.99 -25.28
C SER A 41 6.78 64.11 -26.52
N ALA A 42 6.56 62.81 -26.35
CA ALA A 42 6.00 61.96 -27.39
C ALA A 42 5.07 60.90 -26.76
N ALA A 43 3.78 61.14 -26.97
CA ALA A 43 2.62 60.24 -26.91
C ALA A 43 2.83 58.84 -26.30
N MET A 44 2.38 58.69 -25.05
CA MET A 44 2.08 57.41 -24.44
C MET A 44 0.72 56.94 -24.99
N LEU A 45 0.73 56.14 -26.07
CA LEU A 45 -0.45 55.37 -26.47
C LEU A 45 -0.67 54.32 -25.37
N LEU A 46 -1.67 54.55 -24.52
CA LEU A 46 -2.14 53.58 -23.56
C LEU A 46 -2.86 52.47 -24.34
N THR A 47 -2.12 51.46 -24.80
CA THR A 47 -2.72 50.17 -25.11
C THR A 47 -3.24 49.60 -23.80
N VAL A 48 -4.50 49.90 -23.50
CA VAL A 48 -5.29 49.08 -22.57
C VAL A 48 -5.41 47.73 -23.25
N VAL A 49 -4.43 46.86 -22.98
CA VAL A 49 -4.64 45.43 -23.12
C VAL A 49 -5.75 45.13 -22.12
N PHE A 50 -6.97 45.01 -22.62
CA PHE A 50 -8.00 44.27 -21.92
C PHE A 50 -7.43 42.86 -21.75
N CYS A 51 -6.75 42.64 -20.64
CA CYS A 51 -6.72 41.33 -20.02
C CYS A 51 -8.17 41.09 -19.62
N ASP A 52 -8.99 40.61 -20.56
CA ASP A 52 -10.17 39.84 -20.21
C ASP A 52 -9.62 38.73 -19.32
N GLY A 53 -9.85 38.89 -18.01
CA GLY A 53 -9.46 37.88 -17.06
C GLY A 53 -10.10 36.59 -17.50
N LEU A 54 -9.29 35.55 -17.69
CA LEU A 54 -9.75 34.16 -17.71
C LEU A 54 -10.44 33.89 -16.37
N GLN A 55 -11.70 34.28 -16.28
CA GLN A 55 -12.60 33.89 -15.21
C GLN A 55 -13.05 32.50 -15.59
N ALA A 56 -12.67 31.50 -14.78
CA ALA A 56 -13.22 30.15 -14.88
C ALA A 56 -14.74 30.24 -14.89
N ARG A 57 -15.36 29.86 -16.01
CA ARG A 57 -16.81 29.91 -16.15
C ARG A 57 -17.41 28.67 -15.49
N GLN A 58 -18.52 28.86 -14.79
CA GLN A 58 -19.33 27.74 -14.32
C GLN A 58 -20.48 27.45 -15.31
N ILE A 59 -20.63 26.19 -15.69
CA ILE A 59 -21.71 25.67 -16.53
C ILE A 59 -22.54 24.70 -15.67
N ASP A 60 -23.73 25.11 -15.28
CA ASP A 60 -24.66 24.27 -14.53
C ASP A 60 -25.44 23.36 -15.49
N VAL A 61 -25.57 22.09 -15.10
CA VAL A 61 -26.32 21.07 -15.87
C VAL A 61 -27.46 20.56 -14.99
N VAL A 62 -28.70 20.73 -15.47
CA VAL A 62 -29.89 20.22 -14.78
C VAL A 62 -30.10 18.75 -15.15
N ALA A 63 -30.65 17.95 -14.24
CA ALA A 63 -30.97 16.55 -14.52
C ALA A 63 -31.84 16.41 -15.79
N GLY A 64 -31.40 15.55 -16.72
CA GLY A 64 -32.03 15.36 -18.03
C GLY A 64 -31.34 16.12 -19.17
N GLU A 65 -30.51 17.11 -18.87
CA GLU A 65 -29.65 17.75 -19.87
C GLU A 65 -28.40 16.88 -20.17
N GLY A 66 -27.83 17.08 -21.35
CA GLY A 66 -26.66 16.33 -21.79
C GLY A 66 -25.38 16.82 -21.14
N VAL A 67 -24.84 16.07 -20.17
CA VAL A 67 -23.57 16.38 -19.51
C VAL A 67 -22.42 16.52 -20.51
N GLN A 68 -22.32 15.61 -21.49
CA GLN A 68 -21.27 15.67 -22.51
C GLN A 68 -21.34 16.99 -23.30
N ALA A 69 -22.54 17.47 -23.64
CA ALA A 69 -22.71 18.72 -24.37
C ALA A 69 -22.28 19.95 -23.54
N ALA A 70 -22.35 19.88 -22.21
CA ALA A 70 -21.81 20.92 -21.33
C ALA A 70 -20.29 20.85 -21.27
N ILE A 71 -19.72 19.64 -21.15
CA ILE A 71 -18.27 19.41 -21.23
C ILE A 71 -17.72 19.93 -22.57
N ASP A 72 -18.38 19.65 -23.69
CA ASP A 72 -17.98 20.08 -25.04
C ASP A 72 -17.99 21.60 -25.25
N LYS A 73 -18.73 22.34 -24.43
CA LYS A 73 -18.78 23.81 -24.44
C LYS A 73 -17.80 24.46 -23.46
N ALA A 74 -17.24 23.70 -22.53
CA ALA A 74 -16.34 24.20 -21.51
C ALA A 74 -14.95 24.48 -22.08
N GLU A 75 -14.29 25.53 -21.62
CA GLU A 75 -12.89 25.82 -21.91
C GLU A 75 -11.98 25.30 -20.77
N PRO A 76 -10.68 25.05 -21.02
CA PRO A 76 -9.75 24.69 -19.95
C PRO A 76 -9.80 25.72 -18.79
N GLY A 77 -9.94 25.22 -17.56
CA GLY A 77 -10.14 26.01 -16.35
C GLY A 77 -11.61 26.16 -15.93
N ASP A 78 -12.57 25.84 -16.79
CA ASP A 78 -14.00 25.93 -16.47
C ASP A 78 -14.45 24.83 -15.50
N VAL A 79 -15.61 25.08 -14.89
CA VAL A 79 -16.31 24.17 -13.99
C VAL A 79 -17.62 23.74 -14.63
N VAL A 80 -17.80 22.44 -14.84
CA VAL A 80 -19.09 21.85 -15.20
C VAL A 80 -19.72 21.30 -13.93
N ARG A 81 -20.81 21.92 -13.47
CA ARG A 81 -21.50 21.55 -12.23
C ARG A 81 -22.79 20.79 -12.54
N LEU A 82 -22.85 19.54 -12.11
CA LEU A 82 -24.06 18.73 -12.14
C LEU A 82 -24.93 19.11 -10.95
N LEU A 83 -26.10 19.70 -11.22
CA LEU A 83 -27.08 19.97 -10.17
C LEU A 83 -27.68 18.66 -9.66
N LYS A 84 -28.29 18.73 -8.47
CA LYS A 84 -28.94 17.57 -7.85
C LYS A 84 -29.87 16.82 -8.82
N GLY A 85 -29.75 15.49 -8.85
CA GLY A 85 -30.58 14.61 -9.67
C GLY A 85 -29.75 13.61 -10.50
N LYS A 86 -30.46 12.82 -11.31
CA LYS A 86 -29.85 11.77 -12.14
C LYS A 86 -29.47 12.32 -13.52
N HIS A 87 -28.20 12.17 -13.88
CA HIS A 87 -27.62 12.50 -15.16
C HIS A 87 -27.23 11.20 -15.87
N ASN A 88 -27.82 10.95 -17.03
CA ASN A 88 -27.65 9.70 -17.75
C ASN A 88 -26.60 9.82 -18.85
N GLY A 89 -25.83 8.75 -19.04
CA GLY A 89 -24.89 8.60 -20.13
C GLY A 89 -23.45 8.71 -19.67
N ALA A 90 -22.60 7.91 -20.31
CA ALA A 90 -21.16 7.99 -20.13
C ALA A 90 -20.62 9.33 -20.65
N VAL A 91 -19.57 9.83 -20.00
CA VAL A 91 -18.93 11.11 -20.36
C VAL A 91 -17.43 10.97 -20.52
N THR A 92 -16.86 11.81 -21.39
CA THR A 92 -15.42 11.91 -21.63
C THR A 92 -14.96 13.34 -21.36
N ILE A 93 -13.95 13.47 -20.49
CA ILE A 93 -13.28 14.72 -20.13
C ILE A 93 -11.93 14.74 -20.85
N ASP A 94 -11.85 15.47 -21.95
CA ASP A 94 -10.68 15.62 -22.83
C ASP A 94 -10.01 17.00 -22.73
N ARG A 95 -10.51 17.86 -21.84
CA ARG A 95 -9.98 19.18 -21.51
C ARG A 95 -9.83 19.36 -19.99
N ALA A 96 -8.89 20.22 -19.58
CA ALA A 96 -8.56 20.44 -18.17
C ALA A 96 -9.65 21.26 -17.47
N ILE A 97 -10.74 20.60 -17.09
CA ILE A 97 -11.91 21.20 -16.42
C ILE A 97 -12.17 20.51 -15.09
N GLU A 98 -13.00 21.13 -14.26
CA GLU A 98 -13.57 20.48 -13.08
C GLU A 98 -14.99 20.01 -13.38
N LEU A 99 -15.25 18.70 -13.30
CA LEU A 99 -16.59 18.13 -13.25
C LEU A 99 -16.99 17.94 -11.79
N ILE A 100 -17.94 18.75 -11.32
CA ILE A 100 -18.34 18.79 -9.91
C ILE A 100 -19.81 18.40 -9.73
N GLY A 101 -20.12 17.63 -8.69
CA GLY A 101 -21.48 17.31 -8.28
C GLY A 101 -21.98 18.20 -7.15
N GLU A 102 -23.19 18.74 -7.28
CA GLU A 102 -23.97 19.18 -6.13
C GLU A 102 -24.40 17.96 -5.29
N SER A 103 -24.63 18.15 -3.98
CA SER A 103 -25.12 17.06 -3.12
C SER A 103 -26.37 16.38 -3.70
N GLY A 104 -26.25 15.08 -3.97
CA GLY A 104 -27.31 14.27 -4.59
C GLY A 104 -27.29 14.26 -6.13
N ALA A 105 -26.25 14.79 -6.78
CA ALA A 105 -26.00 14.57 -8.19
C ALA A 105 -25.46 13.15 -8.43
N VAL A 106 -26.10 12.43 -9.35
CA VAL A 106 -25.74 11.06 -9.73
C VAL A 106 -25.44 11.04 -11.22
N LEU A 107 -24.25 10.56 -11.61
CA LEU A 107 -23.91 10.24 -12.98
C LEU A 107 -23.99 8.72 -13.20
N ASP A 108 -24.87 8.32 -14.13
CA ASP A 108 -25.17 6.91 -14.43
C ASP A 108 -24.71 6.56 -15.85
N GLY A 109 -23.68 5.73 -15.94
CA GLY A 109 -23.07 5.26 -17.20
C GLY A 109 -23.93 4.26 -17.99
N LEU A 110 -25.13 3.90 -17.49
CA LEU A 110 -26.12 3.05 -18.18
C LEU A 110 -25.68 1.59 -18.43
N GLY A 111 -24.66 1.12 -17.72
CA GLY A 111 -24.25 -0.29 -17.70
C GLY A 111 -23.35 -0.71 -18.86
N SER A 112 -22.73 0.23 -19.57
CA SER A 112 -21.83 -0.06 -20.70
C SER A 112 -20.60 0.84 -20.65
N GLY A 113 -19.41 0.26 -20.88
CA GLY A 113 -18.16 1.03 -20.89
C GLY A 113 -17.77 1.61 -19.52
N ASN A 114 -16.99 2.69 -19.55
CA ASN A 114 -16.71 3.52 -18.37
C ASN A 114 -17.82 4.56 -18.18
N ALA A 115 -18.22 4.85 -16.93
CA ALA A 115 -19.19 5.92 -16.68
C ALA A 115 -18.55 7.31 -16.91
N ILE A 116 -17.31 7.50 -16.43
CA ILE A 116 -16.51 8.71 -16.70
C ILE A 116 -15.15 8.28 -17.22
N THR A 117 -14.73 8.85 -18.36
CA THR A 117 -13.37 8.71 -18.91
C THR A 117 -12.65 10.04 -18.84
N VAL A 118 -11.52 10.09 -18.13
CA VAL A 118 -10.67 11.28 -18.01
C VAL A 118 -9.43 11.11 -18.87
N ASN A 119 -9.29 11.95 -19.89
CA ASN A 119 -8.17 11.96 -20.83
C ASN A 119 -7.27 13.19 -20.64
N ALA A 120 -7.81 14.29 -20.11
CA ALA A 120 -7.09 15.55 -19.99
C ALA A 120 -6.18 15.59 -18.75
N PRO A 121 -4.99 16.21 -18.85
CA PRO A 121 -4.17 16.49 -17.69
C PRO A 121 -4.89 17.45 -16.73
N ASP A 122 -4.61 17.30 -15.44
CA ASP A 122 -5.09 18.17 -14.35
C ASP A 122 -6.63 18.31 -14.24
N ALA A 123 -7.40 17.52 -14.99
CA ALA A 123 -8.84 17.46 -14.87
C ALA A 123 -9.27 16.91 -13.50
N ILE A 124 -10.37 17.45 -12.98
CA ILE A 124 -10.89 17.11 -11.66
C ILE A 124 -12.29 16.52 -11.80
N VAL A 125 -12.54 15.40 -11.13
CA VAL A 125 -13.88 14.82 -10.95
C VAL A 125 -14.17 14.77 -9.47
N ARG A 126 -15.21 15.48 -9.01
CA ARG A 126 -15.49 15.58 -7.57
C ARG A 126 -16.94 15.68 -7.15
N GLY A 127 -17.25 15.17 -5.96
CA GLY A 127 -18.55 15.35 -5.31
C GLY A 127 -19.72 14.62 -5.98
N LEU A 128 -19.46 13.62 -6.82
CA LEU A 128 -20.50 12.89 -7.56
C LEU A 128 -20.78 11.51 -6.96
N GLU A 129 -22.03 11.07 -7.01
CA GLU A 129 -22.30 9.63 -7.06
C GLU A 129 -22.09 9.13 -8.49
N VAL A 130 -21.23 8.13 -8.69
CA VAL A 130 -20.95 7.55 -10.01
C VAL A 130 -21.29 6.06 -10.01
N ARG A 131 -22.11 5.63 -10.96
CA ARG A 131 -22.55 4.25 -11.10
C ARG A 131 -22.75 3.86 -12.56
N GLY A 132 -23.09 2.59 -12.78
CA GLY A 132 -23.48 2.11 -14.11
C GLY A 132 -22.32 1.94 -15.07
N SER A 133 -21.12 1.58 -14.60
CA SER A 133 -20.09 1.04 -15.50
C SER A 133 -20.55 -0.30 -16.10
N GLY A 134 -20.00 -0.68 -17.25
CA GLY A 134 -20.12 -2.05 -17.76
C GLY A 134 -19.41 -3.10 -16.91
N ASP A 135 -19.38 -4.35 -17.37
CA ASP A 135 -18.87 -5.53 -16.64
C ASP A 135 -17.70 -6.27 -17.34
N ASN A 136 -17.30 -5.81 -18.52
CA ASN A 136 -16.14 -6.32 -19.24
C ASN A 136 -14.81 -5.93 -18.54
N MET A 137 -14.11 -6.94 -18.00
CA MET A 137 -12.77 -6.79 -17.40
C MET A 137 -11.66 -6.45 -18.39
N PRO A 138 -11.53 -7.12 -19.55
CA PRO A 138 -10.58 -6.72 -20.59
C PRO A 138 -10.66 -5.25 -21.02
N ASP A 139 -11.88 -4.68 -21.08
CA ASP A 139 -12.12 -3.29 -21.46
C ASP A 139 -11.90 -2.31 -20.29
N LEU A 140 -11.57 -2.81 -19.10
CA LEU A 140 -11.31 -2.03 -17.88
C LEU A 140 -12.50 -1.17 -17.46
N ASN A 141 -13.73 -1.64 -17.68
CA ASN A 141 -14.94 -0.86 -17.37
C ASN A 141 -14.94 -0.37 -15.92
N SER A 142 -15.04 0.93 -15.74
CA SER A 142 -14.85 1.61 -14.45
C SER A 142 -15.92 2.64 -14.19
N GLY A 143 -16.17 2.96 -12.93
CA GLY A 143 -16.91 4.17 -12.58
C GLY A 143 -16.16 5.40 -13.10
N ILE A 144 -14.87 5.51 -12.76
CA ILE A 144 -14.00 6.56 -13.27
C ILE A 144 -12.71 5.95 -13.81
N PHE A 145 -12.50 6.04 -15.11
CA PHE A 145 -11.28 5.62 -15.78
C PHE A 145 -10.39 6.85 -16.05
N VAL A 146 -9.14 6.81 -15.60
CA VAL A 146 -8.16 7.89 -15.77
C VAL A 146 -7.08 7.39 -16.72
N ALA A 147 -7.09 7.90 -17.94
CA ALA A 147 -6.22 7.47 -19.02
C ALA A 147 -4.78 7.97 -18.84
N LYS A 148 -3.85 7.37 -19.60
CA LYS A 148 -2.42 7.68 -19.52
C LYS A 148 -2.08 9.15 -19.76
N THR A 149 -2.87 9.82 -20.58
CA THR A 149 -2.72 11.24 -20.92
C THR A 149 -3.18 12.18 -19.80
N ALA A 150 -3.97 11.69 -18.85
CA ALA A 150 -4.54 12.47 -17.75
C ALA A 150 -3.57 12.60 -16.57
N THR A 151 -2.36 13.10 -16.85
CA THR A 151 -1.35 13.34 -15.80
C THR A 151 -1.84 14.38 -14.81
N GLY A 152 -1.62 14.16 -13.52
CA GLY A 152 -2.06 15.08 -12.47
C GLY A 152 -3.57 15.13 -12.24
N ALA A 153 -4.37 14.32 -12.96
CA ALA A 153 -5.82 14.30 -12.78
C ALA A 153 -6.23 13.88 -11.36
N ARG A 154 -7.33 14.45 -10.88
CA ARG A 154 -7.80 14.31 -9.49
C ARG A 154 -9.22 13.75 -9.46
N VAL A 155 -9.41 12.68 -8.69
CA VAL A 155 -10.70 12.04 -8.44
C VAL A 155 -10.98 12.15 -6.95
N GLU A 156 -11.85 13.08 -6.57
CA GLU A 156 -11.94 13.56 -5.19
C GLU A 156 -13.37 13.51 -4.61
N ASP A 157 -13.53 13.03 -3.39
CA ASP A 157 -14.80 13.13 -2.65
C ASP A 157 -16.03 12.58 -3.42
N ASN A 158 -15.83 11.55 -4.24
CA ASN A 158 -16.90 10.89 -4.98
C ASN A 158 -17.42 9.64 -4.24
N ARG A 159 -18.67 9.27 -4.52
CA ARG A 159 -19.29 8.02 -4.09
C ARG A 159 -19.44 7.09 -5.29
N LEU A 160 -18.63 6.04 -5.39
CA LEU A 160 -18.65 5.10 -6.51
C LEU A 160 -19.37 3.82 -6.11
N ILE A 161 -20.48 3.51 -6.77
CA ILE A 161 -21.38 2.43 -6.35
C ILE A 161 -21.58 1.43 -7.51
N ASP A 162 -21.40 0.13 -7.19
CA ASP A 162 -21.76 -0.99 -8.06
C ASP A 162 -21.08 -0.99 -9.45
N ASN A 163 -19.91 -0.34 -9.53
CA ASN A 163 -19.06 -0.37 -10.72
C ASN A 163 -18.17 -1.62 -10.70
N LEU A 164 -17.71 -2.06 -11.87
CA LEU A 164 -16.77 -3.18 -11.99
C LEU A 164 -15.46 -2.85 -11.28
N TYR A 165 -14.78 -1.80 -11.75
CA TYR A 165 -13.74 -1.10 -10.99
C TYR A 165 -14.31 0.23 -10.49
N GLY A 166 -13.98 0.64 -9.27
CA GLY A 166 -14.35 1.97 -8.80
C GLY A 166 -13.60 3.02 -9.62
N ILE A 167 -12.30 3.14 -9.36
CA ILE A 167 -11.39 4.05 -10.03
C ILE A 167 -10.27 3.24 -10.68
N TYR A 168 -9.93 3.55 -11.94
CA TYR A 168 -8.81 2.93 -12.63
C TYR A 168 -7.82 3.99 -13.11
N LEU A 169 -6.66 4.07 -12.46
CA LEU A 169 -5.54 4.94 -12.82
C LEU A 169 -4.63 4.18 -13.81
N HIS A 170 -4.84 4.38 -15.11
CA HIS A 170 -4.19 3.64 -16.17
C HIS A 170 -3.11 4.47 -16.87
N GLY A 171 -1.88 4.41 -16.36
CA GLY A 171 -0.74 5.14 -16.92
C GLY A 171 -0.65 6.61 -16.49
N ALA A 172 -1.64 7.11 -15.76
CA ALA A 172 -1.81 8.52 -15.41
C ALA A 172 -0.81 8.95 -14.32
N ALA A 173 0.33 9.50 -14.73
CA ALA A 173 1.37 9.91 -13.79
C ALA A 173 0.88 11.00 -12.83
N ASN A 174 1.29 10.90 -11.56
CA ASN A 174 0.93 11.85 -10.48
C ASN A 174 -0.58 12.06 -10.27
N SER A 175 -1.43 11.18 -10.80
CA SER A 175 -2.88 11.24 -10.55
C SER A 175 -3.21 10.94 -9.10
N ILE A 176 -4.33 11.49 -8.62
CA ILE A 176 -4.74 11.40 -7.22
C ILE A 176 -6.17 10.87 -7.15
N ALA A 177 -6.37 9.80 -6.41
CA ALA A 177 -7.68 9.35 -5.96
C ALA A 177 -7.79 9.58 -4.45
N SER A 178 -8.59 10.55 -4.01
CA SER A 178 -8.66 10.92 -2.60
C SER A 178 -10.07 11.17 -2.06
N GLY A 179 -10.29 10.79 -0.80
CA GLY A 179 -11.57 11.08 -0.12
C GLY A 179 -12.79 10.36 -0.72
N ASN A 180 -12.60 9.38 -1.61
CA ASN A 180 -13.72 8.69 -2.25
C ASN A 180 -14.27 7.57 -1.35
N GLU A 181 -15.58 7.37 -1.43
CA GLU A 181 -16.25 6.19 -0.89
C GLU A 181 -16.59 5.23 -2.03
N ILE A 182 -16.07 4.01 -1.99
CA ILE A 182 -16.21 3.01 -3.05
C ILE A 182 -16.90 1.78 -2.50
N ILE A 183 -18.06 1.45 -3.07
CA ILE A 183 -18.86 0.29 -2.69
C ILE A 183 -18.95 -0.63 -3.91
N GLY A 184 -18.15 -1.70 -3.90
CA GLY A 184 -18.06 -2.66 -4.98
C GLY A 184 -19.32 -3.54 -5.12
N ARG A 185 -19.39 -4.26 -6.26
CA ARG A 185 -20.52 -5.13 -6.57
C ARG A 185 -20.68 -6.27 -5.56
N ARG A 186 -21.93 -6.58 -5.22
CA ARG A 186 -22.32 -7.66 -4.30
C ARG A 186 -23.17 -8.71 -5.00
N GLY A 187 -23.25 -9.91 -4.43
CA GLY A 187 -24.08 -11.00 -4.99
C GLY A 187 -23.53 -11.66 -6.26
N VAL A 188 -22.31 -11.29 -6.69
CA VAL A 188 -21.59 -11.92 -7.81
C VAL A 188 -20.36 -12.65 -7.30
N ARG A 189 -19.78 -13.54 -8.11
CA ARG A 189 -18.53 -14.24 -7.73
C ARG A 189 -17.39 -13.23 -7.61
N MET A 190 -16.47 -13.45 -6.66
CA MET A 190 -15.27 -12.61 -6.48
C MET A 190 -14.42 -12.47 -7.77
N ALA A 191 -14.36 -13.54 -8.58
CA ALA A 191 -13.67 -13.52 -9.87
C ALA A 191 -14.35 -12.60 -10.92
N GLN A 192 -15.56 -12.10 -10.66
CA GLN A 192 -16.32 -11.20 -11.52
C GLN A 192 -16.38 -9.77 -10.96
N THR A 193 -15.85 -9.52 -9.77
CA THR A 193 -15.69 -8.16 -9.22
C THR A 193 -14.33 -7.60 -9.61
N GLY A 194 -14.24 -6.29 -9.82
CA GLY A 194 -12.97 -5.56 -9.90
C GLY A 194 -12.60 -4.95 -8.55
N SER A 195 -11.47 -4.27 -8.53
CA SER A 195 -10.94 -3.60 -7.33
C SER A 195 -11.57 -2.22 -7.12
N GLY A 196 -11.52 -1.72 -5.88
CA GLY A 196 -11.97 -0.37 -5.56
C GLY A 196 -11.15 0.68 -6.32
N VAL A 197 -9.82 0.66 -6.13
CA VAL A 197 -8.87 1.46 -6.92
C VAL A 197 -7.84 0.55 -7.57
N SER A 198 -7.71 0.65 -8.90
CA SER A 198 -6.67 -0.03 -9.68
C SER A 198 -5.63 0.98 -10.16
N VAL A 199 -4.35 0.66 -9.98
CA VAL A 199 -3.21 1.50 -10.39
C VAL A 199 -2.30 0.69 -11.29
N TRP A 200 -2.31 1.00 -12.59
CA TRP A 200 -1.47 0.31 -13.58
C TRP A 200 -0.49 1.29 -14.21
N ASN A 201 0.81 1.06 -14.04
CA ASN A 201 1.89 1.86 -14.64
C ASN A 201 1.71 3.39 -14.48
N ALA A 202 1.20 3.84 -13.34
CA ALA A 202 0.89 5.23 -13.04
C ALA A 202 1.89 5.77 -12.00
N PRO A 203 3.12 6.13 -12.41
CA PRO A 203 4.17 6.51 -11.48
C PRO A 203 3.79 7.79 -10.71
N GLY A 204 4.06 7.81 -9.41
CA GLY A 204 3.70 8.97 -8.57
C GLY A 204 2.22 9.06 -8.21
N ALA A 205 1.37 8.15 -8.69
CA ALA A 205 -0.05 8.15 -8.34
C ALA A 205 -0.26 7.96 -6.84
N GLN A 206 -1.29 8.62 -6.31
CA GLN A 206 -1.63 8.64 -4.90
C GLN A 206 -3.05 8.16 -4.67
N VAL A 207 -3.24 7.30 -3.67
CA VAL A 207 -4.56 6.82 -3.23
C VAL A 207 -4.67 7.13 -1.74
N VAL A 208 -5.44 8.17 -1.39
CA VAL A 208 -5.35 8.81 -0.08
C VAL A 208 -6.71 9.01 0.57
N GLY A 209 -6.90 8.51 1.79
CA GLY A 209 -8.10 8.83 2.58
C GLY A 209 -9.40 8.26 2.01
N ASN A 210 -9.33 7.20 1.19
CA ASN A 210 -10.53 6.57 0.62
C ASN A 210 -11.10 5.52 1.58
N VAL A 211 -12.42 5.31 1.50
CA VAL A 211 -13.13 4.22 2.17
C VAL A 211 -13.60 3.24 1.11
N ILE A 212 -13.15 1.99 1.17
CA ILE A 212 -13.41 0.99 0.14
C ILE A 212 -14.04 -0.25 0.78
N ARG A 213 -15.21 -0.64 0.29
CA ARG A 213 -15.94 -1.82 0.75
C ARG A 213 -16.39 -2.70 -0.39
N TYR A 214 -16.31 -4.01 -0.18
CA TYR A 214 -16.71 -5.02 -1.16
C TYR A 214 -15.96 -4.91 -2.50
N GLY A 215 -16.22 -5.85 -3.40
CA GLY A 215 -15.43 -6.03 -4.61
C GLY A 215 -14.24 -6.96 -4.38
N ARG A 216 -13.29 -6.97 -5.32
CA ARG A 216 -12.14 -7.89 -5.29
C ARG A 216 -11.09 -7.43 -4.29
N ASP A 217 -10.30 -6.43 -4.67
CA ASP A 217 -9.25 -5.87 -3.80
C ASP A 217 -9.59 -4.41 -3.49
N GLY A 218 -9.12 -3.89 -2.36
CA GLY A 218 -9.28 -2.50 -1.99
C GLY A 218 -8.49 -1.60 -2.95
N ILE A 219 -7.17 -1.71 -2.87
CA ILE A 219 -6.22 -1.08 -3.79
C ILE A 219 -5.39 -2.16 -4.46
N TYR A 220 -5.47 -2.26 -5.79
CA TYR A 220 -4.61 -3.12 -6.59
C TYR A 220 -3.63 -2.28 -7.38
N THR A 221 -2.34 -2.63 -7.33
CA THR A 221 -1.32 -1.98 -8.16
C THR A 221 -0.44 -2.97 -8.90
N ASN A 222 -0.15 -2.64 -10.16
CA ASN A 222 0.72 -3.45 -11.01
C ASN A 222 1.66 -2.57 -11.85
N ALA A 223 2.93 -2.96 -11.90
CA ALA A 223 3.95 -2.40 -12.79
C ALA A 223 4.11 -0.88 -12.67
N SER A 224 4.09 -0.35 -11.44
CA SER A 224 4.18 1.10 -11.17
C SER A 224 5.38 1.45 -10.28
N ARG A 225 5.52 2.71 -9.85
CA ARG A 225 6.59 3.15 -8.93
C ARG A 225 6.30 4.47 -8.26
N LYS A 226 6.96 4.72 -7.12
CA LYS A 226 6.85 5.99 -6.37
C LYS A 226 5.41 6.34 -5.97
N ASN A 227 4.58 5.33 -5.77
CA ASN A 227 3.19 5.52 -5.36
C ASN A 227 3.07 5.76 -3.85
N ILE A 228 2.02 6.46 -3.45
CA ILE A 228 1.69 6.69 -2.04
C ILE A 228 0.26 6.24 -1.79
N PHE A 229 0.10 5.18 -1.01
CA PHE A 229 -1.20 4.74 -0.51
C PHE A 229 -1.28 5.06 0.98
N ARG A 230 -2.12 6.04 1.35
CA ARG A 230 -2.10 6.60 2.70
C ARG A 230 -3.48 6.79 3.30
N ASN A 231 -3.62 6.41 4.57
CA ASN A 231 -4.83 6.67 5.38
C ASN A 231 -6.13 6.15 4.75
N ASN A 232 -6.07 5.10 3.94
CA ASN A 232 -7.27 4.47 3.40
C ASN A 232 -7.85 3.47 4.41
N VAL A 233 -9.17 3.27 4.37
CA VAL A 233 -9.88 2.23 5.11
C VAL A 233 -10.45 1.24 4.10
N MET A 234 -10.08 -0.04 4.21
CA MET A 234 -10.58 -1.11 3.33
C MET A 234 -11.18 -2.23 4.16
N GLU A 235 -12.41 -2.59 3.82
CA GLU A 235 -13.22 -3.51 4.60
C GLU A 235 -14.00 -4.49 3.71
N ASP A 236 -14.09 -5.75 4.13
CA ASP A 236 -14.80 -6.82 3.41
C ASP A 236 -14.39 -6.99 1.94
N VAL A 237 -13.11 -6.80 1.65
CA VAL A 237 -12.47 -7.12 0.36
C VAL A 237 -11.59 -8.36 0.51
N ARG A 238 -11.13 -8.92 -0.61
CA ARG A 238 -10.16 -10.00 -0.59
C ARG A 238 -8.83 -9.48 -0.03
N PHE A 239 -8.18 -8.56 -0.73
CA PHE A 239 -6.93 -7.93 -0.27
C PHE A 239 -7.16 -6.44 -0.04
N ALA A 240 -6.83 -5.91 1.15
CA ALA A 240 -6.93 -4.47 1.36
C ALA A 240 -5.98 -3.72 0.43
N VAL A 241 -4.71 -4.13 0.42
CA VAL A 241 -3.70 -3.63 -0.52
C VAL A 241 -3.00 -4.79 -1.19
N HIS A 242 -2.99 -4.79 -2.52
CA HIS A 242 -2.37 -5.82 -3.36
C HIS A 242 -1.33 -5.18 -4.29
N TYR A 243 -0.06 -5.37 -3.95
CA TYR A 243 1.08 -4.91 -4.73
C TYR A 243 1.60 -6.00 -5.65
N MET A 244 1.79 -5.67 -6.92
CA MET A 244 2.52 -6.48 -7.90
C MET A 244 3.53 -5.60 -8.64
N TYR A 245 4.81 -5.96 -8.66
CA TYR A 245 5.83 -5.31 -9.52
C TYR A 245 5.89 -3.77 -9.38
N THR A 246 5.70 -3.24 -8.16
CA THR A 246 5.55 -1.79 -7.94
C THR A 246 6.55 -1.29 -6.92
N ASP A 247 7.66 -0.69 -7.37
CA ASP A 247 8.84 -0.39 -6.55
C ASP A 247 8.83 1.03 -5.93
N ASP A 248 9.74 1.29 -4.99
CA ASP A 248 10.04 2.63 -4.45
C ASP A 248 8.81 3.38 -3.91
N SER A 249 7.85 2.65 -3.37
CA SER A 249 6.52 3.14 -3.02
C SER A 249 6.26 3.08 -1.51
N GLN A 250 5.17 3.71 -1.07
CA GLN A 250 4.83 3.88 0.33
C GLN A 250 3.39 3.46 0.62
N VAL A 251 3.20 2.64 1.66
CA VAL A 251 1.92 2.22 2.21
C VAL A 251 1.90 2.65 3.67
N ILE A 252 1.16 3.72 3.99
CA ILE A 252 1.28 4.44 5.27
C ILE A 252 -0.07 4.62 5.95
N GLY A 253 -0.19 4.25 7.23
CA GLY A 253 -1.34 4.62 8.05
C GLY A 253 -2.68 4.07 7.57
N ASN A 254 -2.67 3.03 6.73
CA ASN A 254 -3.88 2.43 6.19
C ASN A 254 -4.49 1.45 7.20
N VAL A 255 -5.81 1.27 7.14
CA VAL A 255 -6.54 0.35 7.99
C VAL A 255 -7.24 -0.71 7.13
N SER A 256 -6.89 -1.96 7.37
CA SER A 256 -7.53 -3.15 6.82
C SER A 256 -8.43 -3.77 7.89
N ARG A 257 -9.70 -4.03 7.56
CA ARG A 257 -10.66 -4.68 8.47
C ARG A 257 -11.39 -5.82 7.79
N ASN A 258 -11.44 -6.96 8.47
CA ASN A 258 -12.29 -8.09 8.05
C ASN A 258 -12.06 -8.52 6.58
N ASN A 259 -10.83 -8.38 6.07
CA ASN A 259 -10.47 -8.81 4.73
C ASN A 259 -9.94 -10.25 4.74
N SER A 260 -9.75 -10.86 3.58
CA SER A 260 -9.04 -12.15 3.51
C SER A 260 -7.56 -11.97 3.85
N VAL A 261 -6.92 -10.98 3.23
CA VAL A 261 -5.56 -10.52 3.56
C VAL A 261 -5.55 -9.02 3.72
N GLY A 262 -4.81 -8.52 4.71
CA GLY A 262 -4.59 -7.08 4.86
C GLY A 262 -3.67 -6.55 3.77
N PHE A 263 -2.37 -6.69 3.97
CA PHE A 263 -1.37 -6.09 3.09
C PHE A 263 -0.60 -7.19 2.34
N ALA A 264 -0.96 -7.45 1.09
CA ALA A 264 -0.25 -8.36 0.21
C ALA A 264 0.80 -7.60 -0.61
N ILE A 265 2.06 -7.69 -0.18
CA ILE A 265 3.21 -7.01 -0.77
C ILE A 265 4.00 -8.00 -1.61
N MET A 266 3.86 -7.93 -2.94
CA MET A 266 4.37 -8.97 -3.83
C MET A 266 5.26 -8.43 -4.95
N TYR A 267 6.34 -9.17 -5.23
CA TYR A 267 7.28 -8.94 -6.34
C TYR A 267 7.78 -7.50 -6.44
N THR A 268 8.23 -6.93 -5.32
CA THR A 268 8.55 -5.51 -5.24
C THR A 268 9.79 -5.22 -4.41
N ASN A 269 10.39 -4.05 -4.60
CA ASN A 269 11.62 -3.62 -3.96
C ASN A 269 11.48 -2.21 -3.37
N ARG A 270 12.14 -2.02 -2.21
CA ARG A 270 12.32 -0.71 -1.56
C ARG A 270 11.01 -0.02 -1.18
N LEU A 271 10.06 -0.79 -0.65
CA LEU A 271 8.83 -0.24 -0.09
C LEU A 271 9.06 0.32 1.31
N LYS A 272 8.25 1.31 1.66
CA LYS A 272 8.02 1.72 3.05
C LYS A 272 6.60 1.34 3.43
N VAL A 273 6.46 0.34 4.29
CA VAL A 273 5.18 -0.12 4.85
C VAL A 273 5.15 0.33 6.30
N LEU A 274 4.48 1.45 6.57
CA LEU A 274 4.60 2.19 7.83
C LEU A 274 3.25 2.38 8.52
N ASP A 275 3.20 2.10 9.82
CA ASP A 275 2.08 2.48 10.70
C ASP A 275 0.69 1.99 10.23
N ASN A 276 0.65 0.90 9.46
CA ASN A 276 -0.61 0.32 8.99
C ASN A 276 -1.22 -0.59 10.06
N VAL A 277 -2.55 -0.72 10.03
CA VAL A 277 -3.30 -1.59 10.93
C VAL A 277 -4.04 -2.64 10.12
N SER A 278 -3.78 -3.91 10.42
CA SER A 278 -4.61 -5.05 10.02
C SER A 278 -5.41 -5.50 11.23
N ASP A 279 -6.73 -5.47 11.13
CA ASP A 279 -7.64 -5.74 12.24
C ASP A 279 -8.69 -6.81 11.85
N GLY A 280 -8.49 -8.03 12.34
CA GLY A 280 -9.41 -9.14 12.07
C GLY A 280 -9.40 -9.63 10.62
N ASP A 281 -8.28 -9.49 9.91
CA ASP A 281 -8.11 -10.17 8.62
C ASP A 281 -8.01 -11.69 8.82
N ARG A 282 -8.39 -12.47 7.80
CA ARG A 282 -8.64 -13.92 7.94
C ARG A 282 -7.38 -14.77 7.82
N ASP A 283 -6.62 -14.57 6.75
CA ASP A 283 -5.51 -15.45 6.37
C ASP A 283 -4.18 -14.82 6.79
N HIS A 284 -3.95 -13.58 6.36
CA HIS A 284 -2.71 -12.85 6.63
C HIS A 284 -2.97 -11.40 6.98
N GLY A 285 -2.29 -10.89 8.01
CA GLY A 285 -2.28 -9.44 8.25
C GLY A 285 -1.32 -8.73 7.29
N LEU A 286 -0.09 -9.22 7.23
CA LEU A 286 0.96 -8.74 6.33
C LEU A 286 1.61 -9.92 5.60
N LEU A 287 1.54 -9.93 4.28
CA LEU A 287 2.15 -10.93 3.42
C LEU A 287 3.25 -10.29 2.58
N LEU A 288 4.47 -10.82 2.67
CA LEU A 288 5.60 -10.45 1.83
C LEU A 288 5.98 -11.65 0.97
N ASN A 289 5.82 -11.50 -0.34
CA ASN A 289 6.25 -12.51 -1.30
C ASN A 289 7.16 -11.90 -2.36
N TYR A 290 8.43 -12.28 -2.43
CA TYR A 290 9.40 -11.60 -3.30
C TYR A 290 9.45 -10.07 -3.06
N ALA A 291 9.23 -9.64 -1.83
CA ALA A 291 9.36 -8.25 -1.40
C ALA A 291 10.75 -8.03 -0.78
N ASN A 292 11.57 -7.17 -1.36
CA ASN A 292 12.98 -7.03 -0.94
C ASN A 292 13.37 -5.61 -0.56
N SER A 293 14.43 -5.50 0.25
CA SER A 293 15.06 -4.23 0.64
C SER A 293 14.08 -3.18 1.18
N SER A 294 13.00 -3.64 1.81
CA SER A 294 11.89 -2.79 2.26
C SER A 294 11.98 -2.51 3.76
N VAL A 295 11.35 -1.42 4.18
CA VAL A 295 11.21 -1.02 5.59
C VAL A 295 9.78 -1.27 6.02
N ILE A 296 9.61 -2.08 7.05
CA ILE A 296 8.33 -2.45 7.64
C ILE A 296 8.39 -1.99 9.09
N SER A 297 7.73 -0.87 9.40
CA SER A 297 7.86 -0.24 10.71
C SER A 297 6.55 0.25 11.29
N GLY A 298 6.35 0.11 12.59
CA GLY A 298 5.17 0.65 13.29
C GLY A 298 3.84 -0.03 12.95
N ASN A 299 3.84 -1.09 12.14
CA ASN A 299 2.61 -1.76 11.73
C ASN A 299 2.04 -2.61 12.85
N ARG A 300 0.72 -2.73 12.89
CA ARG A 300 -0.02 -3.53 13.87
C ARG A 300 -0.88 -4.55 13.17
N VAL A 301 -0.76 -5.81 13.56
CA VAL A 301 -1.66 -6.88 13.14
C VAL A 301 -2.36 -7.42 14.38
N ILE A 302 -3.69 -7.34 14.37
CA ILE A 302 -4.54 -7.64 15.51
C ILE A 302 -5.47 -8.79 15.11
N GLY A 303 -5.19 -9.97 15.66
CA GLY A 303 -6.03 -11.13 15.52
C GLY A 303 -7.16 -11.22 16.55
N ARG A 304 -8.16 -12.03 16.23
CA ARG A 304 -9.30 -12.37 17.09
C ARG A 304 -9.94 -13.67 16.65
N MET A 305 -10.74 -14.27 17.52
CA MET A 305 -11.66 -15.33 17.10
C MET A 305 -12.69 -14.76 16.13
N GLN A 306 -12.90 -15.45 15.01
CA GLN A 306 -13.77 -15.04 13.92
C GLN A 306 -14.72 -16.19 13.56
N PRO A 307 -15.94 -15.91 13.06
CA PRO A 307 -16.89 -16.94 12.64
C PRO A 307 -16.30 -17.89 11.58
N ILE A 308 -16.60 -19.18 11.70
CA ILE A 308 -16.07 -20.22 10.80
C ILE A 308 -16.51 -20.03 9.33
N ASP A 309 -17.67 -19.39 9.11
CA ASP A 309 -18.24 -19.16 7.77
C ASP A 309 -17.26 -18.45 6.84
N ARG A 310 -16.38 -17.60 7.39
CA ARG A 310 -15.32 -16.93 6.64
C ARG A 310 -14.35 -17.89 5.93
N TRP A 311 -14.13 -19.09 6.47
CA TRP A 311 -13.31 -20.15 5.84
C TRP A 311 -14.12 -21.07 4.94
N LEU A 312 -15.39 -21.32 5.28
CA LEU A 312 -16.27 -22.17 4.49
C LEU A 312 -16.61 -21.52 3.14
N ASP A 313 -16.92 -20.23 3.15
CA ASP A 313 -17.18 -19.46 1.93
C ASP A 313 -15.92 -19.32 1.05
N ALA A 314 -14.74 -19.37 1.67
CA ALA A 314 -13.46 -19.30 0.96
C ALA A 314 -13.09 -20.61 0.24
N GLY A 315 -13.68 -21.75 0.59
CA GLY A 315 -13.42 -23.06 -0.01
C GLY A 315 -13.72 -23.16 -1.52
N VAL A 316 -14.35 -22.13 -2.09
CA VAL A 316 -14.59 -21.97 -3.54
C VAL A 316 -13.38 -21.35 -4.27
N GLN A 317 -12.39 -20.81 -3.56
CA GLN A 317 -11.23 -20.13 -4.15
C GLN A 317 -10.07 -21.13 -4.37
N LYS A 318 -9.66 -21.33 -5.63
CA LYS A 318 -8.42 -22.07 -5.98
C LYS A 318 -7.20 -21.27 -5.52
N ALA A 319 -6.06 -21.96 -5.35
CA ALA A 319 -4.76 -21.33 -5.10
C ALA A 319 -4.55 -20.14 -6.04
N GLU A 320 -4.36 -18.97 -5.46
CA GLU A 320 -4.38 -17.70 -6.19
C GLU A 320 -3.03 -17.43 -6.88
N HIS A 321 -3.09 -16.74 -8.01
CA HIS A 321 -1.90 -16.48 -8.82
C HIS A 321 -0.87 -15.66 -8.02
N GLY A 322 0.29 -16.27 -7.74
CA GLY A 322 1.38 -15.63 -7.02
C GLY A 322 1.33 -15.81 -5.50
N LEU A 323 0.29 -16.39 -4.91
CA LEU A 323 0.33 -16.81 -3.50
C LEU A 323 0.88 -18.24 -3.39
N PRO A 324 1.80 -18.53 -2.46
CA PRO A 324 2.21 -19.91 -2.17
C PRO A 324 0.99 -20.77 -1.84
N THR A 325 0.95 -22.00 -2.37
CA THR A 325 -0.11 -22.96 -2.05
C THR A 325 -0.02 -23.32 -0.56
N GLU A 326 -1.07 -23.00 0.19
CA GLU A 326 -1.17 -23.39 1.60
C GLU A 326 -1.84 -24.75 1.74
N ASP A 327 -1.43 -25.52 2.75
CA ASP A 327 -2.13 -26.73 3.16
C ASP A 327 -3.57 -26.35 3.55
N LYS A 328 -4.55 -26.87 2.82
CA LYS A 328 -5.96 -26.65 3.13
C LYS A 328 -6.24 -27.25 4.51
N THR A 329 -6.40 -26.40 5.51
CA THR A 329 -6.86 -26.84 6.83
C THR A 329 -8.38 -26.91 6.80
N GLU A 330 -8.90 -28.10 6.50
CA GLU A 330 -10.34 -28.38 6.48
C GLU A 330 -10.97 -27.99 7.83
N ALA A 331 -12.20 -27.46 7.78
CA ALA A 331 -12.96 -27.18 8.98
C ALA A 331 -13.31 -28.51 9.67
N LEU A 332 -13.04 -28.58 10.97
CA LEU A 332 -13.39 -29.76 11.75
C LEU A 332 -14.91 -29.77 12.02
N ALA A 333 -15.52 -30.95 12.09
CA ALA A 333 -16.94 -31.07 12.42
C ALA A 333 -17.24 -30.41 13.78
N GLY A 334 -18.14 -29.43 13.80
CA GLY A 334 -18.54 -28.68 14.99
C GLY A 334 -17.72 -27.42 15.31
N GLU A 335 -16.73 -27.05 14.48
CA GLU A 335 -15.99 -25.80 14.62
C GLU A 335 -16.91 -24.60 14.33
N THR A 336 -17.07 -23.66 15.27
CA THR A 336 -17.93 -22.46 15.11
C THR A 336 -17.14 -21.16 14.90
N ALA A 337 -15.88 -21.14 15.33
CA ALA A 337 -15.01 -19.99 15.20
C ALA A 337 -13.54 -20.42 15.10
N ARG A 338 -12.75 -19.63 14.37
CA ARG A 338 -11.31 -19.85 14.18
C ARG A 338 -10.54 -18.55 14.44
N LEU A 339 -9.31 -18.68 14.94
CA LEU A 339 -8.43 -17.55 15.21
C LEU A 339 -7.82 -17.03 13.90
N GLY A 340 -8.15 -15.78 13.54
CA GLY A 340 -7.59 -15.09 12.37
C GLY A 340 -6.93 -13.76 12.75
N PRO A 341 -5.84 -13.32 12.07
CA PRO A 341 -5.31 -13.99 10.89
C PRO A 341 -4.56 -15.28 11.24
N GLU A 342 -4.57 -16.23 10.32
CA GLU A 342 -3.80 -17.46 10.48
C GLU A 342 -2.30 -17.16 10.67
N LYS A 343 -1.81 -16.13 9.97
CA LYS A 343 -0.44 -15.65 10.08
C LYS A 343 -0.47 -14.12 10.22
N CYS A 344 0.01 -13.60 11.35
CA CYS A 344 0.15 -12.16 11.51
C CYS A 344 1.06 -11.60 10.41
N VAL A 345 2.23 -12.21 10.24
CA VAL A 345 3.14 -11.96 9.12
C VAL A 345 3.49 -13.25 8.40
N PHE A 346 3.45 -13.24 7.07
CA PHE A 346 3.99 -14.29 6.24
C PHE A 346 5.10 -13.77 5.33
N ILE A 347 6.28 -14.39 5.41
CA ILE A 347 7.47 -14.01 4.64
C ILE A 347 7.88 -15.20 3.77
N TYR A 348 7.78 -15.02 2.45
CA TYR A 348 8.13 -16.00 1.45
C TYR A 348 9.09 -15.38 0.42
N ASN A 349 10.30 -15.94 0.34
CA ASN A 349 11.37 -15.47 -0.56
C ASN A 349 11.54 -13.93 -0.59
N ALA A 350 11.46 -13.32 0.59
CA ALA A 350 11.53 -11.87 0.76
C ALA A 350 12.80 -11.53 1.56
N ASN A 351 13.66 -10.69 1.00
CA ASN A 351 15.06 -10.59 1.42
C ASN A 351 15.45 -9.15 1.79
N LYS A 352 16.41 -9.02 2.71
CA LYS A 352 17.03 -7.73 3.09
C LYS A 352 16.05 -6.69 3.62
N ASN A 353 14.92 -7.12 4.18
CA ASN A 353 13.93 -6.24 4.77
C ASN A 353 14.29 -5.89 6.22
N LYS A 354 13.77 -4.77 6.70
CA LYS A 354 13.94 -4.32 8.10
C LYS A 354 12.59 -4.22 8.77
N PHE A 355 12.40 -4.98 9.85
CA PHE A 355 11.21 -4.99 10.69
C PHE A 355 11.52 -4.38 12.05
N THR A 356 10.91 -3.23 12.35
CA THR A 356 11.12 -2.50 13.60
C THR A 356 9.84 -1.90 14.15
N GLY A 357 9.61 -1.99 15.45
CA GLY A 357 8.47 -1.32 16.09
C GLY A 357 7.11 -1.87 15.67
N ASN A 358 7.02 -3.07 15.08
CA ASN A 358 5.74 -3.66 14.71
C ASN A 358 5.14 -4.43 15.89
N SER A 359 3.82 -4.57 15.93
CA SER A 359 3.09 -5.40 16.90
C SER A 359 2.28 -6.48 16.19
N PHE A 360 2.47 -7.73 16.59
CA PHE A 360 1.81 -8.90 16.02
C PHE A 360 1.08 -9.65 17.14
N GLU A 361 -0.24 -9.49 17.18
CA GLU A 361 -1.06 -9.78 18.35
C GLU A 361 -2.14 -10.82 18.04
N ASN A 362 -2.31 -11.80 18.92
CA ASN A 362 -3.44 -12.74 18.92
C ASN A 362 -3.64 -13.51 17.58
N CYS A 363 -2.55 -13.86 16.89
CA CYS A 363 -2.61 -14.64 15.65
C CYS A 363 -2.38 -16.14 15.90
N SER A 364 -2.79 -16.99 14.96
CA SER A 364 -2.46 -18.43 15.04
C SER A 364 -0.95 -18.67 14.92
N ILE A 365 -0.28 -17.88 14.08
CA ILE A 365 1.18 -17.78 13.98
C ILE A 365 1.56 -16.30 13.95
N GLY A 366 2.46 -15.85 14.84
CA GLY A 366 2.95 -14.47 14.87
C GLY A 366 3.74 -14.11 13.61
N ILE A 367 4.70 -14.94 13.24
CA ILE A 367 5.42 -14.82 11.97
C ILE A 367 5.75 -16.19 11.39
N HIS A 368 5.37 -16.41 10.13
CA HIS A 368 5.80 -17.58 9.36
C HIS A 368 6.85 -17.16 8.34
N PHE A 369 8.04 -17.69 8.49
CA PHE A 369 9.24 -17.30 7.76
C PHE A 369 9.80 -18.50 7.00
N THR A 370 9.79 -18.46 5.67
CA THR A 370 10.08 -19.63 4.82
C THR A 370 10.76 -19.24 3.49
N ALA A 371 11.03 -20.26 2.68
CA ALA A 371 11.46 -20.17 1.28
C ALA A 371 12.73 -19.32 1.04
N GLY A 372 13.74 -19.50 1.89
CA GLY A 372 15.05 -18.86 1.69
C GLY A 372 15.04 -17.34 1.86
N SER A 373 14.11 -16.80 2.66
CA SER A 373 14.08 -15.39 3.00
C SER A 373 15.33 -15.00 3.81
N GLU A 374 16.27 -14.29 3.19
CA GLU A 374 17.61 -14.03 3.73
C GLU A 374 17.91 -12.56 3.99
N GLY A 375 18.79 -12.31 4.96
CA GLY A 375 19.29 -10.97 5.28
C GLY A 375 18.26 -10.01 5.86
N ASN A 376 17.11 -10.52 6.33
CA ASN A 376 16.11 -9.71 7.00
C ASN A 376 16.55 -9.40 8.44
N ALA A 377 16.35 -8.17 8.88
CA ALA A 377 16.60 -7.72 10.25
C ALA A 377 15.27 -7.59 10.99
N MET A 378 15.11 -8.31 12.10
CA MET A 378 13.90 -8.33 12.94
C MET A 378 14.30 -7.95 14.37
N SER A 379 14.07 -6.69 14.75
CA SER A 379 14.44 -6.19 16.09
C SER A 379 13.49 -5.10 16.55
N GLY A 380 13.23 -5.01 17.84
CA GLY A 380 12.35 -4.01 18.43
C GLY A 380 10.89 -4.17 18.03
N ASN A 381 10.43 -5.39 17.73
CA ASN A 381 9.01 -5.70 17.48
C ASN A 381 8.38 -6.33 18.74
N ALA A 382 7.06 -6.48 18.75
CA ALA A 382 6.31 -7.19 19.78
C ALA A 382 5.52 -8.35 19.19
N PHE A 383 5.69 -9.53 19.79
CA PHE A 383 4.93 -10.74 19.49
C PHE A 383 4.08 -11.11 20.72
N ILE A 384 2.77 -10.86 20.63
CA ILE A 384 1.89 -10.83 21.79
C ILE A 384 0.77 -11.86 21.64
N HIS A 385 0.69 -12.82 22.57
CA HIS A 385 -0.37 -13.81 22.68
C HIS A 385 -0.68 -14.57 21.38
N ASN A 386 0.30 -14.74 20.51
CA ASN A 386 0.15 -15.61 19.36
C ASN A 386 0.17 -17.06 19.82
N ARG A 387 -0.63 -17.93 19.18
CA ARG A 387 -0.64 -19.36 19.53
C ARG A 387 0.72 -20.01 19.27
N ASN A 388 1.40 -19.61 18.20
CA ASN A 388 2.81 -19.91 17.96
C ASN A 388 3.51 -18.60 17.60
N GLN A 389 4.56 -18.21 18.31
CA GLN A 389 5.23 -16.93 18.04
C GLN A 389 5.92 -16.94 16.67
N VAL A 390 6.70 -17.98 16.38
CA VAL A 390 7.46 -18.10 15.13
C VAL A 390 7.30 -19.49 14.52
N LYS A 391 7.00 -19.54 13.22
CA LYS A 391 7.18 -20.72 12.38
C LYS A 391 8.33 -20.46 11.42
N TYR A 392 9.52 -20.99 11.70
CA TYR A 392 10.68 -20.85 10.83
C TYR A 392 10.97 -22.14 10.07
N VAL A 393 11.00 -22.03 8.74
CA VAL A 393 11.33 -23.14 7.83
C VAL A 393 12.64 -22.81 7.13
N GLY A 394 13.74 -23.19 7.77
CA GLY A 394 15.09 -23.05 7.22
C GLY A 394 16.11 -23.86 8.02
N THR A 395 17.35 -23.84 7.53
CA THR A 395 18.49 -24.60 8.09
C THR A 395 19.54 -23.72 8.77
N ARG A 396 19.41 -22.39 8.67
CA ARG A 396 20.38 -21.43 9.24
C ARG A 396 19.95 -20.97 10.63
N ASN A 397 20.92 -20.56 11.44
CA ASN A 397 20.68 -19.87 12.69
C ASN A 397 20.53 -18.37 12.43
N LEU A 398 19.45 -17.78 12.93
CA LEU A 398 19.15 -16.36 12.80
C LEU A 398 19.10 -15.74 14.19
N ASP A 399 19.90 -14.71 14.44
CA ASP A 399 19.76 -13.86 15.62
C ASP A 399 18.84 -12.68 15.26
N TRP A 400 17.73 -12.57 15.97
CA TRP A 400 16.74 -11.49 15.85
C TRP A 400 16.98 -10.41 16.90
N SER A 401 18.24 -10.08 17.11
CA SER A 401 18.68 -8.89 17.81
C SER A 401 19.64 -8.09 16.91
N VAL A 402 19.60 -6.77 17.06
CA VAL A 402 20.48 -5.86 16.33
C VAL A 402 21.04 -4.86 17.33
N ASN A 403 22.37 -4.72 17.38
CA ASN A 403 23.07 -3.80 18.28
C ASN A 403 22.64 -3.92 19.75
N GLY A 404 22.54 -5.16 20.25
CA GLY A 404 22.15 -5.43 21.64
C GLY A 404 20.66 -5.22 21.94
N ARG A 405 19.80 -5.14 20.91
CA ARG A 405 18.36 -4.94 21.06
C ARG A 405 17.57 -5.97 20.26
N GLY A 406 16.79 -6.79 20.97
CA GLY A 406 15.90 -7.81 20.41
C GLY A 406 14.45 -7.37 20.33
N ASN A 407 13.53 -8.34 20.42
CA ASN A 407 12.08 -8.18 20.34
C ASN A 407 11.43 -8.50 21.69
N TYR A 408 10.20 -8.05 21.86
CA TYR A 408 9.35 -8.44 22.98
C TYR A 408 8.53 -9.69 22.64
N TRP A 409 8.47 -10.63 23.59
CA TRP A 409 7.77 -11.91 23.45
C TRP A 409 6.90 -12.13 24.69
N SER A 410 5.58 -12.17 24.53
CA SER A 410 4.65 -12.25 25.66
C SER A 410 4.75 -13.53 26.50
N ASP A 411 5.32 -14.59 25.92
CA ASP A 411 5.51 -15.91 26.51
C ASP A 411 6.95 -16.17 26.96
N ASN A 412 7.83 -15.16 26.92
CA ASN A 412 9.19 -15.28 27.45
C ASN A 412 9.17 -15.26 28.99
N PRO A 413 9.56 -16.37 29.67
CA PRO A 413 9.52 -16.45 31.13
C PRO A 413 10.78 -15.86 31.80
N ALA A 414 11.72 -15.31 31.02
CA ALA A 414 12.99 -14.84 31.53
C ALA A 414 12.85 -13.62 32.46
N PHE A 415 13.86 -13.44 33.32
CA PHE A 415 13.97 -12.34 34.26
C PHE A 415 14.98 -11.29 33.77
N ASP A 416 14.86 -10.10 34.32
CA ASP A 416 15.80 -8.98 34.16
C ASP A 416 16.23 -8.57 35.57
N LEU A 417 17.34 -9.14 36.03
CA LEU A 417 17.88 -8.94 37.38
C LEU A 417 18.72 -7.67 37.46
N ASN A 418 19.28 -7.20 36.35
CA ASN A 418 20.13 -6.02 36.30
C ASN A 418 19.32 -4.72 36.08
N GLY A 419 18.05 -4.82 35.69
CA GLY A 419 17.10 -3.72 35.52
C GLY A 419 17.30 -2.91 34.23
N ASP A 420 17.98 -3.44 33.21
CA ASP A 420 18.28 -2.71 31.98
C ASP A 420 17.15 -2.78 30.92
N GLY A 421 16.09 -3.55 31.19
CA GLY A 421 14.93 -3.73 30.32
C GLY A 421 15.10 -4.83 29.26
N ILE A 422 16.20 -5.59 29.30
CA ILE A 422 16.50 -6.75 28.47
C ILE A 422 16.52 -7.98 29.37
N ALA A 423 16.01 -9.12 28.91
CA ALA A 423 16.07 -10.34 29.71
C ALA A 423 17.51 -10.89 29.75
N ASP A 424 17.92 -11.37 30.93
CA ASP A 424 19.26 -11.91 31.18
C ASP A 424 19.55 -13.22 30.41
N SER A 425 18.55 -13.81 29.77
CA SER A 425 18.66 -15.07 29.03
C SER A 425 18.11 -14.93 27.60
N PRO A 426 18.81 -15.48 26.58
CA PRO A 426 18.32 -15.51 25.21
C PRO A 426 17.00 -16.29 25.08
N TYR A 427 16.08 -15.77 24.27
CA TYR A 427 14.81 -16.43 23.95
C TYR A 427 14.89 -17.19 22.63
N ARG A 428 14.22 -18.34 22.53
CA ARG A 428 14.17 -19.18 21.32
C ARG A 428 12.72 -19.48 20.98
N PRO A 429 12.11 -18.72 20.05
CA PRO A 429 10.70 -18.89 19.70
C PRO A 429 10.40 -20.15 18.88
N ASN A 430 11.43 -20.80 18.35
CA ASN A 430 11.29 -22.06 17.65
C ASN A 430 12.52 -22.96 17.82
N ASP A 431 12.31 -24.26 17.90
CA ASP A 431 13.36 -25.27 18.03
C ASP A 431 13.14 -26.50 17.12
N LEU A 432 13.94 -27.56 17.33
CA LEU A 432 13.80 -28.81 16.55
C LEU A 432 12.52 -29.56 16.91
N ILE A 433 12.10 -29.46 18.17
CA ILE A 433 10.89 -30.10 18.66
C ILE A 433 9.69 -29.49 17.97
N ASP A 434 9.67 -28.18 17.74
CA ASP A 434 8.60 -27.53 16.99
C ASP A 434 8.47 -28.07 15.56
N LYS A 435 9.60 -28.34 14.88
CA LYS A 435 9.60 -28.99 13.56
C LYS A 435 8.99 -30.40 13.63
N VAL A 436 9.30 -31.18 14.66
CA VAL A 436 8.70 -32.51 14.88
C VAL A 436 7.22 -32.42 15.20
N LEU A 437 6.80 -31.45 16.02
CA LEU A 437 5.40 -31.23 16.37
C LEU A 437 4.57 -30.77 15.16
N TRP A 438 5.17 -30.09 14.19
CA TRP A 438 4.50 -29.72 12.94
C TRP A 438 4.33 -30.91 11.99
N THR A 439 5.31 -31.80 11.88
CA THR A 439 5.21 -33.00 11.03
C THR A 439 4.36 -34.10 11.66
N ALA A 440 4.36 -34.20 12.99
CA ALA A 440 3.57 -35.17 13.75
C ALA A 440 2.82 -34.47 14.90
N PRO A 441 1.66 -33.84 14.66
CA PRO A 441 0.89 -33.15 15.69
C PRO A 441 0.48 -34.04 16.88
N GLN A 442 0.33 -35.35 16.64
CA GLN A 442 0.04 -36.35 17.68
C GLN A 442 1.16 -36.44 18.74
N ALA A 443 2.39 -36.06 18.39
CA ALA A 443 3.53 -36.06 19.31
C ALA A 443 3.44 -34.98 20.40
N LYS A 444 2.44 -34.06 20.34
CA LYS A 444 2.19 -33.08 21.41
C LYS A 444 1.98 -33.71 22.79
N ILE A 445 1.50 -34.96 22.85
CA ILE A 445 1.36 -35.68 24.13
C ILE A 445 2.71 -35.95 24.81
N LEU A 446 3.81 -35.92 24.05
CA LEU A 446 5.16 -36.21 24.53
C LEU A 446 5.94 -34.95 24.92
N ILE A 447 5.34 -33.75 24.83
CA ILE A 447 6.06 -32.48 24.96
C ILE A 447 6.76 -32.31 26.33
N ASN A 448 6.18 -32.90 27.38
CA ASN A 448 6.71 -32.91 28.75
C ASN A 448 7.39 -34.25 29.09
N SER A 449 7.76 -35.05 28.09
CA SER A 449 8.47 -36.32 28.34
C SER A 449 9.97 -36.07 28.56
N PRO A 450 10.64 -36.92 29.36
CA PRO A 450 12.09 -36.82 29.57
C PRO A 450 12.92 -36.87 28.27
N ALA A 451 12.41 -37.54 27.23
CA ALA A 451 13.06 -37.60 25.92
C ALA A 451 13.11 -36.22 25.24
N ILE A 452 12.02 -35.45 25.32
CA ILE A 452 11.96 -34.09 24.77
C ILE A 452 12.86 -33.13 25.56
N GLU A 453 12.88 -33.23 26.89
CA GLU A 453 13.79 -32.46 27.74
C GLU A 453 15.26 -32.74 27.41
N THR A 454 15.62 -34.02 27.21
CA THR A 454 16.97 -34.43 26.83
C THR A 454 17.37 -33.83 25.47
N ILE A 455 16.45 -33.82 24.50
CA ILE A 455 16.70 -33.18 23.20
C ILE A 455 16.92 -31.68 23.38
N ARG A 456 16.05 -30.96 24.10
CA ARG A 456 16.18 -29.51 24.38
C ARG A 456 17.52 -29.18 25.05
N TRP A 457 17.92 -29.97 26.04
CA TRP A 457 19.22 -29.83 26.69
C TRP A 457 20.37 -30.02 25.70
N ALA A 458 20.33 -31.08 24.88
CA ALA A 458 21.33 -31.33 23.85
C ALA A 458 21.40 -30.19 22.81
N GLN A 459 20.27 -29.57 22.45
CA GLN A 459 20.26 -28.40 21.56
C GLN A 459 20.95 -27.19 22.16
N THR A 460 20.83 -27.03 23.47
CA THR A 460 21.46 -25.92 24.21
C THR A 460 22.97 -26.11 24.30
N GLN A 461 23.44 -27.35 24.50
CA GLN A 461 24.87 -27.67 24.60
C GLN A 461 25.57 -27.76 23.25
N PHE A 462 24.88 -28.24 22.20
CA PHE A 462 25.46 -28.50 20.89
C PHE A 462 24.70 -27.80 19.74
N PRO A 463 24.56 -26.46 19.76
CA PRO A 463 23.75 -25.73 18.78
C PRO A 463 24.27 -25.85 17.33
N ALA A 464 25.54 -26.21 17.13
CA ALA A 464 26.13 -26.40 15.80
C ALA A 464 25.77 -27.73 15.12
N LEU A 465 25.25 -28.72 15.87
CA LEU A 465 24.98 -30.07 15.36
C LEU A 465 23.52 -30.29 14.93
N LEU A 466 22.66 -29.27 15.05
CA LEU A 466 21.21 -29.39 14.89
C LEU A 466 20.67 -28.40 13.86
N PRO A 467 19.48 -28.65 13.26
CA PRO A 467 18.91 -27.79 12.22
C PRO A 467 18.70 -26.38 12.74
N GLY A 468 19.02 -25.38 11.91
CA GLY A 468 18.96 -23.99 12.33
C GLY A 468 17.58 -23.52 12.81
N GLY A 469 17.59 -22.43 13.58
CA GLY A 469 16.42 -21.82 14.20
C GLY A 469 16.59 -20.33 14.44
N VAL A 470 15.57 -19.71 15.02
CA VAL A 470 15.61 -18.31 15.45
C VAL A 470 16.01 -18.26 16.91
N VAL A 471 16.91 -17.35 17.23
CA VAL A 471 17.25 -16.95 18.59
C VAL A 471 17.10 -15.44 18.69
N ASP A 472 16.66 -14.96 19.84
CA ASP A 472 16.74 -13.55 20.20
C ASP A 472 17.69 -13.45 21.39
N SER A 473 18.90 -12.91 21.17
CA SER A 473 19.92 -12.83 22.22
C SER A 473 19.71 -11.67 23.20
N HIS A 474 18.84 -10.70 22.87
CA HIS A 474 18.56 -9.53 23.71
C HIS A 474 17.05 -9.25 23.80
N PRO A 475 16.25 -10.23 24.26
CA PRO A 475 14.80 -10.10 24.28
C PRO A 475 14.37 -8.96 25.23
N LEU A 476 13.43 -8.14 24.78
CA LEU A 476 12.92 -7.01 25.55
C LEU A 476 11.96 -7.48 26.64
N MET A 477 12.03 -6.85 27.81
CA MET A 477 11.11 -7.14 28.93
C MET A 477 9.75 -6.46 28.79
N LYS A 478 9.64 -5.43 27.95
CA LYS A 478 8.40 -4.68 27.70
C LYS A 478 8.22 -4.45 26.20
N PRO A 479 6.96 -4.40 25.71
CA PRO A 479 6.71 -4.05 24.32
C PRO A 479 7.14 -2.59 24.05
N PRO A 480 7.67 -2.29 22.86
CA PRO A 480 8.15 -0.97 22.47
C PRO A 480 7.03 0.10 22.37
N TYR A 481 5.77 -0.32 22.25
CA TYR A 481 4.59 0.52 22.33
C TYR A 481 3.62 -0.07 23.38
N PRO A 482 3.04 0.72 24.29
CA PRO A 482 2.06 0.21 25.22
C PRO A 482 0.83 -0.29 24.45
N ALA A 483 0.32 -1.48 24.80
CA ALA A 483 -0.92 -2.03 24.26
C ALA A 483 -2.12 -1.05 24.40
N ASP A 484 -2.02 -0.09 25.33
CA ASP A 484 -3.06 0.89 25.68
C ASP A 484 -3.12 2.16 24.80
N ALA A 485 -2.26 2.34 23.79
CA ALA A 485 -2.44 3.41 22.81
C ALA A 485 -3.73 3.25 21.96
N ALA A 486 -4.44 2.11 22.11
CA ALA A 486 -5.74 1.83 21.52
C ALA A 486 -6.93 2.42 22.29
N LYS A 487 -6.74 2.97 23.50
CA LYS A 487 -7.78 3.76 24.18
C LYS A 487 -7.60 5.23 23.82
N GLY A 488 -7.91 5.56 22.57
CA GLY A 488 -8.34 6.92 22.26
C GLY A 488 -9.55 7.22 23.15
N LYS A 489 -9.40 8.16 24.08
CA LYS A 489 -10.56 8.76 24.74
C LYS A 489 -11.52 9.22 23.65
N PRO A 490 -12.84 8.95 23.74
CA PRO A 490 -13.79 9.74 22.98
C PRO A 490 -13.55 11.19 23.40
N ASN A 491 -13.32 12.07 22.45
CA ASN A 491 -13.38 13.50 22.74
C ASN A 491 -14.82 13.80 23.15
N ASP A 492 -15.01 14.26 24.39
CA ASP A 492 -16.19 15.02 24.80
C ASP A 492 -16.22 16.38 24.08
#